data_AF-A0A1C3JTE3-F1
#
_entry.id   AF-A0A1C3JTE3-F1
#
_cell.length_a   1.000
_cell.length_b   1.000
_cell.length_c   1.000
_cell.angle_alpha   90.00
_cell.angle_beta   90.00
_cell.angle_gamma   90.00
#
_symmetry.space_group_name_H-M   'P 1'
#
loop_
_entity.id
_entity.type
_entity.pdbx_description
1 polymer ?
#
loop_
_entity_poly.entity_id
_entity_poly.type
_entity_poly.pdbx_seq_one_letter_code
_entity_poly.pdbx_strand_id
1 'polypeptide(L)'
;MAKPLVSQFVKMAFAGFLVSSASIASAQVVDDCTPRLEKYLDTLRKNVASEHISPRQKEASQKLIDKAARLRANTEYTYTDCAVFDKLLF
;
A
#
# COMPACT_ATOMS: atom_id res chain seq x y z
N MET A 1 -49.78 -40.85 39.24
CA MET A 1 -50.65 -40.23 38.22
C MET A 1 -50.03 -38.89 37.83
N ALA A 2 -49.36 -38.81 36.67
CA ALA A 2 -48.74 -37.59 36.18
C ALA A 2 -49.65 -36.96 35.11
N LYS A 3 -50.00 -35.69 35.27
CA LYS A 3 -50.74 -34.91 34.27
C LYS A 3 -49.73 -34.21 33.35
N PRO A 4 -49.85 -34.30 32.02
CA PRO A 4 -49.12 -33.42 31.12
C PRO A 4 -49.91 -32.11 30.98
N LEU A 5 -49.31 -30.99 31.35
CA LEU A 5 -49.79 -29.66 30.95
C LEU A 5 -48.93 -29.19 29.79
N VAL A 6 -49.29 -29.67 28.59
CA VAL A 6 -48.96 -29.02 27.33
C VAL A 6 -50.03 -27.95 27.11
N SER A 7 -49.67 -26.67 27.16
CA SER A 7 -50.42 -25.62 26.49
C SER A 7 -49.57 -24.39 26.24
N GLN A 8 -49.22 -24.22 24.96
CA GLN A 8 -49.16 -22.97 24.22
C GLN A 8 -48.71 -21.70 24.96
N PHE A 9 -47.43 -21.38 24.84
CA PHE A 9 -47.00 -20.00 24.64
C PHE A 9 -46.03 -19.94 23.45
N VAL A 10 -46.63 -19.98 22.26
CA VAL A 10 -46.06 -19.36 21.07
C VAL A 10 -46.07 -17.86 21.32
N LYS A 11 -44.91 -17.20 21.29
CA LYS A 11 -44.72 -15.94 20.53
C LYS A 11 -43.31 -15.37 20.70
N MET A 12 -42.73 -15.07 19.53
CA MET A 12 -41.71 -14.06 19.25
C MET A 12 -40.29 -14.33 19.76
N ALA A 13 -39.64 -15.27 19.09
CA ALA A 13 -38.25 -15.05 18.69
C ALA A 13 -38.22 -14.11 17.46
N PHE A 14 -37.10 -13.40 17.28
CA PHE A 14 -36.71 -12.57 16.12
C PHE A 14 -37.13 -11.10 16.10
N ALA A 15 -36.33 -10.27 16.75
CA ALA A 15 -35.95 -8.94 16.24
C ALA A 15 -34.65 -8.50 16.94
N GLY A 16 -33.55 -9.20 16.64
CA GLY A 16 -32.25 -8.94 17.24
C GLY A 16 -31.21 -8.69 16.16
N PHE A 17 -30.76 -7.45 16.10
CA PHE A 17 -29.44 -7.03 15.61
C PHE A 17 -29.24 -6.92 14.08
N LEU A 18 -29.42 -5.68 13.60
CA LEU A 18 -28.73 -5.15 12.42
C LEU A 18 -27.23 -5.12 12.70
N VAL A 19 -26.44 -5.95 12.00
CA VAL A 19 -25.04 -5.62 11.70
C VAL A 19 -24.86 -5.74 10.21
N SER A 20 -24.80 -4.58 9.56
CA SER A 20 -24.30 -4.42 8.21
C SER A 20 -22.89 -4.99 8.14
N SER A 21 -22.74 -6.20 7.60
CA SER A 21 -21.45 -6.66 7.07
C SER A 21 -21.18 -5.86 5.79
N ALA A 22 -20.72 -4.62 5.98
CA ALA A 22 -19.93 -3.94 4.98
C ALA A 22 -18.65 -4.77 4.83
N SER A 23 -18.69 -5.76 3.94
CA SER A 23 -17.49 -6.36 3.38
C SER A 23 -16.80 -5.23 2.64
N ILE A 24 -15.95 -4.48 3.36
CA ILE A 24 -14.95 -3.62 2.78
C ILE A 24 -14.10 -4.60 1.97
N ALA A 25 -14.40 -4.71 0.68
CA ALA A 25 -13.47 -5.22 -0.29
C ALA A 25 -12.26 -4.29 -0.16
N SER A 26 -11.28 -4.76 0.61
CA SER A 26 -9.93 -4.23 0.60
C SER A 26 -9.49 -4.35 -0.85
N ALA A 27 -9.65 -3.25 -1.59
CA ALA A 27 -9.03 -3.08 -2.89
C ALA A 27 -7.57 -3.42 -2.66
N GLN A 28 -7.15 -4.57 -3.16
CA GLN A 28 -5.77 -4.94 -3.23
C GLN A 28 -5.18 -3.90 -4.17
N VAL A 29 -4.64 -2.83 -3.60
CA VAL A 29 -3.73 -1.94 -4.31
C VAL A 29 -2.61 -2.88 -4.71
N VAL A 30 -2.65 -3.37 -5.94
CA VAL A 30 -1.54 -4.08 -6.54
C VAL A 30 -0.35 -3.15 -6.35
N ASP A 31 0.61 -3.58 -5.55
CA ASP A 31 1.73 -2.79 -5.06
C ASP A 31 2.73 -2.58 -6.21
N ASP A 32 2.27 -1.89 -7.27
CA ASP A 32 2.97 -1.63 -8.53
C ASP A 32 4.10 -0.61 -8.38
N CYS A 33 4.48 -0.28 -7.15
CA CYS A 33 5.49 0.72 -6.87
C CYS A 33 6.90 0.22 -7.19
N THR A 34 7.18 -1.07 -7.04
CA THR A 34 8.48 -1.65 -7.43
C THR A 34 8.79 -1.41 -8.92
N PRO A 35 7.95 -1.83 -9.89
CA PRO A 35 8.25 -1.58 -11.29
C PRO A 35 8.24 -0.09 -11.65
N ARG A 36 7.44 0.74 -10.97
CA ARG A 36 7.43 2.21 -11.17
C ARG A 36 8.73 2.85 -10.69
N LEU A 37 9.18 2.49 -9.49
CA LEU A 37 10.43 2.98 -8.91
C LEU A 37 11.61 2.55 -9.76
N GLU A 38 11.66 1.29 -10.21
CA GLU A 38 12.72 0.81 -11.10
C GLU A 38 12.76 1.56 -12.42
N LYS A 39 11.60 1.77 -13.07
CA LYS A 39 11.50 2.55 -14.31
C LYS A 39 11.98 4.00 -14.12
N TYR A 40 11.65 4.59 -12.98
CA TYR A 40 12.10 5.94 -12.64
C TYR A 40 13.62 5.98 -12.44
N LEU A 41 14.19 5.06 -11.65
CA LEU A 41 15.63 4.96 -11.43
C LEU A 41 16.38 4.68 -12.74
N ASP A 42 15.83 3.87 -13.64
CA ASP A 42 16.40 3.63 -14.96
C ASP A 42 16.46 4.91 -15.81
N THR A 43 15.40 5.72 -15.77
CA THR A 43 15.38 7.04 -16.44
C THR A 43 16.47 7.97 -15.87
N LEU A 44 16.63 8.00 -14.55
CA LEU A 44 17.69 8.79 -13.92
C LEU A 44 19.09 8.32 -14.33
N ARG A 45 19.32 7.00 -14.41
CA ARG A 45 20.61 6.43 -14.86
C ARG A 45 20.90 6.81 -16.30
N LYS A 46 19.89 6.77 -17.18
CA LYS A 46 19.99 7.25 -18.57
C LYS A 46 20.34 8.73 -18.64
N ASN A 47 19.76 9.56 -17.79
CA ASN A 47 20.10 10.99 -17.72
C ASN A 47 21.56 11.22 -17.32
N VAL A 48 22.05 10.48 -16.32
CA VAL A 48 23.47 10.55 -15.90
C VAL A 48 24.41 10.15 -17.05
N ALA A 49 24.08 9.08 -17.77
CA ALA A 49 24.88 8.58 -18.89
C ALA A 49 24.77 9.42 -20.17
N SER A 50 23.71 10.22 -20.34
CA SER A 50 23.44 10.96 -21.58
C SER A 50 24.40 12.12 -21.82
N GLU A 51 25.00 12.22 -23.01
CA GLU A 51 25.84 13.37 -23.39
C GLU A 51 25.03 14.66 -23.61
N HIS A 52 23.71 14.55 -23.78
CA HIS A 52 22.82 15.67 -24.11
C HIS A 52 22.21 16.35 -22.88
N ILE A 53 22.52 15.88 -21.68
CA ILE A 53 22.00 16.41 -20.42
C ILE A 53 23.07 17.27 -19.75
N SER A 54 22.67 18.44 -19.24
CA SER A 54 23.61 19.35 -18.58
C SER A 54 24.24 18.71 -17.33
N PRO A 55 25.50 19.04 -16.97
CA PRO A 55 26.15 18.49 -15.79
C PRO A 55 25.31 18.63 -14.50
N ARG A 56 24.61 19.76 -14.34
CA ARG A 56 23.74 20.01 -13.18
C ARG A 56 22.54 19.06 -13.11
N GLN A 57 21.94 18.72 -14.26
CA GLN A 57 20.84 17.76 -14.32
C GLN A 57 21.32 16.32 -14.08
N LYS A 58 22.54 15.99 -14.53
CA LYS A 58 23.18 14.70 -14.19
C LYS A 58 23.41 14.59 -12.69
N GLU A 59 23.95 15.63 -12.08
CA GLU A 59 24.19 15.66 -10.63
C GLU A 59 22.88 15.52 -9.83
N ALA A 60 21.81 16.22 -10.23
CA ALA A 60 20.50 16.07 -9.62
C ALA A 60 19.96 14.63 -9.77
N SER A 61 20.11 14.03 -10.94
CA SER A 61 19.71 12.64 -11.20
C SER A 61 20.49 11.65 -10.33
N GLN A 62 21.81 11.85 -10.20
CA GLN A 62 22.66 11.03 -9.34
C GLN A 62 22.25 11.16 -7.87
N LYS A 63 21.99 12.39 -7.38
CA LYS A 63 21.52 12.63 -6.00
C LYS A 63 20.22 11.88 -5.68
N LEU A 64 19.30 11.78 -6.64
CA LEU A 64 18.05 11.03 -6.47
C LEU A 64 18.28 9.52 -6.44
N ILE A 65 19.17 8.99 -7.30
CA ILE A 65 19.59 7.58 -7.27
C ILE A 65 20.19 7.24 -5.90
N ASP A 66 21.10 8.08 -5.41
CA ASP A 66 21.76 7.86 -4.12
C ASP A 66 20.76 7.97 -2.96
N LYS A 67 19.79 8.89 -3.03
CA LYS A 67 18.71 9.01 -2.04
C LYS A 67 17.86 7.73 -2.00
N ALA A 68 17.49 7.18 -3.15
CA ALA A 68 16.74 5.93 -3.23
C ALA A 68 17.50 4.76 -2.61
N ALA A 69 18.80 4.65 -2.89
CA ALA A 69 19.66 3.62 -2.30
C ALA A 69 19.74 3.76 -0.77
N ARG A 70 19.92 4.98 -0.26
CA ARG A 70 19.92 5.25 1.19
C ARG A 70 18.61 4.90 1.87
N LEU A 71 17.47 5.22 1.24
CA LEU A 71 16.15 4.89 1.79
C LEU A 71 15.94 3.36 1.83
N ARG A 72 16.35 2.64 0.79
CA ARG A 72 16.26 1.17 0.76
C ARG A 72 17.20 0.49 1.76
N ALA A 73 18.38 1.08 2.00
CA ALA A 73 19.36 0.56 2.95
C ALA A 73 19.10 0.95 4.41
N ASN A 74 18.08 1.79 4.67
CA ASN A 74 17.77 2.23 6.01
C ASN A 74 17.23 1.06 6.84
N THR A 75 17.94 0.70 7.91
CA THR A 75 17.56 -0.39 8.82
C THR A 75 16.66 0.08 9.97
N GLU A 76 16.60 1.38 10.21
CA GLU A 76 15.71 1.99 11.22
C GLU A 76 14.26 2.02 10.72
N TYR A 77 14.07 2.19 9.40
CA TYR A 77 12.76 2.21 8.76
C TYR A 77 12.77 1.32 7.51
N THR A 78 12.00 0.24 7.52
CA THR A 78 11.74 -0.55 6.32
C THR A 78 10.78 0.21 5.41
N TYR A 79 11.33 0.99 4.48
CA TYR A 79 10.53 1.67 3.46
C TYR A 79 10.09 0.68 2.38
N THR A 80 8.79 0.60 2.13
CA THR A 80 8.27 -0.04 0.91
C THR A 80 8.70 0.77 -0.31
N ASP A 81 8.74 0.14 -1.48
CA ASP A 81 9.11 0.84 -2.72
C ASP A 81 8.16 2.01 -3.04
N CYS A 82 6.89 1.96 -2.61
CA CYS A 82 5.99 3.13 -2.68
C CYS A 82 6.48 4.27 -1.80
N ALA A 83 6.84 3.98 -0.54
CA ALA A 83 7.31 5.00 0.38
C ALA A 83 8.64 5.61 -0.07
N VAL A 84 9.53 4.80 -0.67
CA VAL A 84 10.76 5.29 -1.30
C VAL A 84 10.40 6.22 -2.46
N PHE A 85 9.51 5.81 -3.36
CA PHE A 85 9.10 6.61 -4.51
C PHE A 85 8.47 7.95 -4.11
N ASP A 86 7.56 7.95 -3.14
CA ASP A 86 6.95 9.17 -2.61
C ASP A 86 8.02 10.11 -2.02
N LYS A 87 9.00 9.58 -1.28
CA LYS A 87 10.11 10.37 -0.73
C LYS A 87 11.08 10.91 -1.79
N LEU A 88 11.02 10.45 -3.04
CA LEU A 88 11.84 10.97 -4.13
C LEU A 88 11.15 12.12 -4.88
N LEU A 89 9.82 12.13 -4.91
CA LEU A 89 9.02 13.15 -5.61
C LEU A 89 8.73 14.41 -4.77
N PHE A 90 9.03 14.38 -3.47
CA PHE A 90 8.85 15.46 -2.50
C PHE A 90 10.12 15.69 -1.67
#